data_AF-A0A252BQ93-F1
#
_entry.id   AF-A0A252BQ93-F1
#
_cell.length_a   1.000
_cell.length_b   1.000
_cell.length_c   1.000
_cell.angle_alpha   90.00
_cell.angle_beta   90.00
_cell.angle_gamma   90.00
#
_symmetry.space_group_name_H-M   'P 1'
#
loop_
_entity.id
_entity.type
_entity.pdbx_description
1 polymer ?
#
loop_
_entity_poly.entity_id
_entity_poly.type
_entity_poly.pdbx_seq_one_letter_code
_entity_poly.pdbx_strand_id
1 'polypeptide(L)' 'DVYLNLPVNAGYVRWVLTANDLSQVSEPLRSRCRIVQVDQPRGKDVVHLARRIMAEIARERDLLPQWFTLSQEEEELV' A
#
# COMPACT_ATOMS: atom_id res chain seq x y z
N ASP A 1 -26.10 13.21 -3.67
CA ASP A 1 -24.94 14.02 -3.24
C ASP A 1 -25.47 15.38 -2.82
N VAL A 2 -25.13 15.88 -1.62
CA VAL A 2 -25.70 17.11 -1.02
C VAL A 2 -25.31 18.37 -1.83
N TYR A 3 -24.22 18.30 -2.58
CA TYR A 3 -23.76 19.38 -3.45
C TYR A 3 -24.24 19.20 -4.89
N LEU A 4 -24.26 17.96 -5.40
CA LEU A 4 -24.69 17.67 -6.77
C LEU A 4 -26.22 17.70 -6.95
N ASN A 5 -27.00 17.51 -5.87
CA ASN A 5 -28.47 17.47 -5.85
C ASN A 5 -29.13 16.60 -6.94
N LEU A 6 -28.39 15.61 -7.44
CA LEU A 6 -28.82 14.67 -8.46
C LEU A 6 -28.47 13.24 -8.02
N PRO A 7 -29.25 12.23 -8.47
CA PRO A 7 -28.89 10.84 -8.26
C PRO A 7 -27.61 10.51 -9.05
N VAL A 8 -26.64 9.91 -8.37
CA VAL A 8 -25.38 9.47 -8.99
C VAL A 8 -25.33 7.95 -8.96
N ASN A 9 -25.16 7.33 -10.12
CA ASN A 9 -24.90 5.90 -10.21
C ASN A 9 -23.39 5.64 -10.03
N ALA A 10 -23.00 5.11 -8.88
CA ALA A 10 -21.63 4.71 -8.58
C ALA A 10 -21.40 3.19 -8.72
N GLY A 11 -22.32 2.45 -9.36
CA GLY A 11 -22.25 1.00 -9.48
C GLY A 11 -21.05 0.46 -10.26
N TYR A 12 -20.40 1.30 -11.07
CA TYR A 12 -19.19 0.96 -11.83
C TYR A 12 -17.90 1.32 -11.09
N VAL A 13 -17.98 1.96 -9.92
CA VAL A 13 -16.81 2.30 -9.11
C VAL A 13 -16.39 1.10 -8.28
N ARG A 14 -15.12 0.71 -8.38
CA ARG A 14 -14.53 -0.30 -7.50
C ARG A 14 -13.90 0.37 -6.29
N TRP A 15 -14.40 0.03 -5.11
CA TRP A 15 -13.93 0.57 -3.85
C TRP A 15 -12.88 -0.34 -3.23
N VAL A 16 -11.74 0.25 -2.82
CA VAL A 16 -10.71 -0.41 -2.03
C VAL A 16 -10.44 0.47 -0.82
N LEU A 17 -10.51 -0.12 0.37
CA LEU A 17 -10.28 0.57 1.64
C LEU A 17 -9.11 -0.09 2.35
N THR A 18 -8.32 0.70 3.07
CA THR A 18 -7.23 0.22 3.91
C THR A 18 -7.51 0.57 5.37
N ALA A 19 -7.17 -0.33 6.28
CA ALA A 19 -7.25 -0.12 7.71
C ALA A 19 -6.10 -0.87 8.38
N ASN A 20 -5.41 -0.19 9.30
CA ASN A 20 -4.35 -0.81 10.09
C ASN A 20 -4.92 -1.56 11.31
N ASP A 21 -6.09 -1.15 11.79
CA ASP A 21 -6.80 -1.78 12.90
C ASP A 21 -8.31 -1.83 12.60
N LEU A 22 -8.87 -3.04 12.58
CA LEU A 22 -10.29 -3.28 12.32
C LEU A 22 -11.19 -2.93 13.50
N SER A 23 -10.64 -2.76 14.71
CA SER A 23 -11.42 -2.33 15.89
C SER A 23 -12.00 -0.92 15.71
N GLN A 24 -11.32 -0.09 14.91
CA GLN A 24 -11.71 1.28 14.59
C GLN A 24 -12.71 1.38 13.43
N VAL A 25 -13.00 0.26 12.75
CA VAL A 25 -13.95 0.23 11.64
C VAL A 25 -15.32 -0.18 12.16
N SER A 26 -16.33 0.63 11.89
CA SER A 26 -17.70 0.36 12.33
C SER A 26 -18.25 -0.94 11.73
N GLU A 27 -19.04 -1.67 12.51
CA GLU A 27 -19.62 -2.94 12.07
C GLU A 27 -20.46 -2.85 10.78
N PRO A 28 -21.24 -1.78 10.54
CA PRO A 28 -21.94 -1.62 9.27
C PRO A 28 -21.01 -1.58 8.07
N LEU A 29 -19.83 -0.95 8.17
CA LEU A 29 -18.86 -0.94 7.08
C LEU A 29 -18.16 -2.30 6.96
N ARG A 30 -17.75 -2.90 8.08
CA ARG A 30 -17.05 -4.19 8.10
C ARG A 30 -17.87 -5.30 7.45
N SER A 31 -19.15 -5.42 7.79
CA SER A 31 -20.05 -6.46 7.23
C SER A 31 -20.28 -6.35 5.72
N ARG A 32 -19.97 -5.19 5.11
CA ARG A 32 -20.07 -4.95 3.66
C ARG A 32 -18.74 -5.07 2.90
N CYS A 33 -17.64 -5.29 3.61
CA CYS A 33 -16.32 -5.38 3.00
C CYS A 33 -15.82 -6.82 3.01
N ARG A 34 -15.14 -7.23 1.94
CA ARG A 34 -14.29 -8.42 1.97
C ARG A 34 -12.96 -8.03 2.63
N ILE A 35 -12.68 -8.60 3.80
CA ILE A 35 -11.42 -8.36 4.52
C ILE A 35 -10.31 -9.21 3.88
N VAL A 36 -9.21 -8.55 3.52
CA VAL A 36 -7.96 -9.18 3.09
C VAL A 36 -6.89 -8.78 4.09
N GLN A 37 -6.44 -9.74 4.91
CA GLN A 37 -5.37 -9.50 5.86
C GLN A 37 -4.04 -9.42 5.12
N VAL A 38 -3.30 -8.34 5.35
CA VAL A 38 -1.95 -8.15 4.83
C VAL A 38 -1.00 -8.17 6.02
N ASP A 39 -0.26 -9.26 6.15
CA ASP A 39 0.70 -9.41 7.24
C ASP A 39 1.93 -8.54 7.03
N GLN A 40 2.60 -8.19 8.13
CA GLN A 40 3.87 -7.47 8.06
C GLN A 40 4.92 -8.32 7.32
N PRO A 41 5.72 -7.73 6.41
CA PRO A 41 6.79 -8.45 5.75
C PRO A 41 7.76 -9.04 6.78
N ARG A 42 8.20 -10.28 6.55
CA ARG A 42 9.26 -10.91 7.35
C ARG A 42 10.61 -10.42 6.86
N GLY A 43 11.67 -10.69 7.62
CA GLY A 43 13.02 -10.26 7.27
C GLY A 43 13.36 -10.49 5.78
N LYS A 44 13.35 -11.74 5.32
CA LYS A 44 13.63 -12.08 3.91
C LYS A 44 12.81 -11.30 2.86
N ASP A 45 11.61 -10.83 3.22
CA ASP A 45 10.73 -10.07 2.34
C ASP A 45 11.16 -8.59 2.27
N VAL A 46 11.78 -8.06 3.33
CA VAL A 46 12.23 -6.65 3.45
C VAL A 46 13.27 -6.31 2.39
N VAL A 47 14.31 -7.12 2.20
CA VAL A 47 15.36 -6.85 1.20
C VAL A 47 14.78 -6.78 -0.21
N HIS A 48 13.84 -7.69 -0.53
CA HIS A 48 13.18 -7.69 -1.83
C HIS A 48 12.29 -6.45 -2.03
N LEU A 49 11.57 -6.04 -1.00
CA LEU A 49 10.74 -4.82 -1.02
C LEU A 49 11.60 -3.57 -1.16
N ALA A 50 12.66 -3.43 -0.35
CA ALA A 50 13.55 -2.29 -0.37
C ALA A 50 14.17 -2.08 -1.77
N ARG A 51 14.70 -3.14 -2.38
CA ARG A 51 15.26 -3.07 -3.75
C ARG A 51 14.24 -2.58 -4.77
N ARG A 52 13.00 -3.07 -4.71
CA ARG A 52 11.93 -2.64 -5.64
C ARG A 52 11.50 -1.20 -5.42
N ILE A 53 11.32 -0.79 -4.17
CA ILE A 53 10.93 0.58 -3.81
C ILE A 53 12.02 1.56 -4.26
N MET A 54 13.30 1.26 -4.03
CA MET A 54 14.39 2.11 -4.49
C MET A 54 14.45 2.23 -6.02
N ALA A 55 14.27 1.12 -6.74
CA ALA A 55 14.22 1.15 -8.20
C ALA A 55 13.06 2.02 -8.73
N GLU A 56 11.91 1.96 -8.08
CA GLU A 56 10.75 2.80 -8.43
C GLU A 56 11.00 4.28 -8.14
N ILE A 57 11.52 4.62 -6.96
CA ILE A 57 11.88 6.00 -6.60
C ILE A 57 12.90 6.57 -7.58
N ALA A 58 13.92 5.78 -7.95
CA ALA A 58 14.93 6.22 -8.90
C ALA A 58 14.34 6.51 -10.29
N ARG A 59 13.43 5.66 -10.75
CA ARG A 59 12.68 5.87 -12.00
C ARG A 59 11.83 7.14 -11.93
N GLU A 60 11.15 7.40 -10.81
CA GLU A 60 10.31 8.60 -10.64
C GLU A 60 11.12 9.90 -10.56
N ARG A 61 12.41 9.80 -10.18
CA ARG A 61 13.30 10.94 -9.97
C ARG A 61 14.38 11.09 -11.05
N ASP A 62 14.32 10.30 -12.13
CA ASP A 62 15.34 10.23 -13.19
C ASP A 62 16.78 10.07 -12.64
N LEU A 63 16.92 9.26 -11.58
CA LEU A 63 18.21 8.95 -10.99
C LEU A 63 18.84 7.75 -11.70
N LEU A 64 20.17 7.81 -11.88
CA LEU A 64 20.92 6.69 -12.41
C LEU A 64 20.96 5.54 -11.38
N PRO A 65 20.65 4.29 -11.76
CA PRO A 65 20.58 3.15 -10.83
C PRO A 65 21.85 2.91 -10.01
N GLN A 66 23.01 3.25 -10.56
CA GLN A 66 24.32 3.10 -9.91
C GLN A 66 24.62 4.15 -8.83
N TRP A 67 23.76 5.15 -8.63
CA TRP A 67 23.96 6.20 -7.61
C TRP A 67 23.51 5.79 -6.20
N PHE A 68 22.90 4.62 -6.06
CA PHE A 68 22.44 4.10 -4.79
C PHE A 68 22.57 2.58 -4.77
N THR A 69 22.90 2.02 -3.63
CA THR A 69 23.00 0.58 -3.39
C THR A 69 22.62 0.37 -1.94
N LEU A 70 21.79 -0.63 -1.66
CA LEU A 70 21.57 -1.08 -0.29
C LEU A 70 22.92 -1.60 0.22
N SER A 71 23.43 -1.01 1.29
CA SER A 71 24.69 -1.45 1.88
C SER A 71 24.54 -2.86 2.45
N GLN A 72 25.62 -3.64 2.53
CA GLN A 72 25.60 -4.98 3.13
C GLN A 72 25.08 -4.97 4.58
N GLU A 73 25.32 -3.90 5.33
CA GLU A 73 24.83 -3.72 6.71
C GLU A 73 23.29 -3.62 6.77
N GLU A 74 22.65 -3.04 5.74
CA GLU A 74 21.18 -3.00 5.61
C GLU A 74 20.61 -4.35 5.14
N GLU A 75 21.42 -5.21 4.54
CA GLU A 75 21.03 -6.58 4.15
C GLU A 75 21.14 -7.58 5.32
N GLU A 76 22.01 -7.33 6.31
CA GLU A 76 22.25 -8.21 7.46
C GLU A 76 21.36 -7.94 8.69
N LEU A 77 20.70 -6.78 8.78
CA LEU A 77 19.80 -6.39 9.88
C LEU A 77 18.42 -7.10 9.86
N VAL A 78 18.31 -8.18 9.10
CA VAL A 78 17.07 -8.78 8.58
C VAL A 78 17.05 -10.29 8.81
#